data_AF-A0A4V1M3L7-F1
#
_entry.id   AF-A0A4V1M3L7-F1
#
_cell.length_a   1.000
_cell.length_b   1.000
_cell.length_c   1.000
_cell.angle_alpha   90.00
_cell.angle_beta   90.00
_cell.angle_gamma   90.00
#
_symmetry.space_group_name_H-M   'P 1'
#
loop_
_entity.id
_entity.type
_entity.pdbx_description
1 polymer ?
#
loop_
_entity_poly.entity_id
_entity_poly.type
_entity_poly.pdbx_seq_one_letter_code
_entity_poly.pdbx_strand_id
1 'polypeptide(L)'
;MFLLGLLPFLAATHAQSTASTFDIELVEANFEAAQLVPELISTFTPEGVLNVTFGGTDISIGQNLTQDAVGSSPTLLVVPSSNATDVSTSNNYTVMMVDADIVGTDEGATGQTRHWLVNNAKLVQGDSGYSVGYDGAISITDYAGPGPAAGSGAHRYVILVYTQPSTFTPPANLSTAHTPLSTFSFSDYVSQTGLGNLVAGNYFLVENGVATVSVPSTTPVNTATLATASTTSGSSSPSGTSSAPSGSKTSSASSSPSSSPSGAAIKQTIGMGAISGAVGIVLAVVAAGLGL
;
A
#
# COMPACT_ATOMS: atom_id res chain seq x y z
N MET A 1 -10.36 39.34 51.68
CA MET A 1 -8.99 38.92 51.37
C MET A 1 -9.08 37.53 50.76
N PHE A 2 -9.34 37.47 49.45
CA PHE A 2 -9.51 36.21 48.71
C PHE A 2 -8.15 35.71 48.25
N LEU A 3 -7.72 34.56 48.75
CA LEU A 3 -6.51 33.88 48.31
C LEU A 3 -6.89 32.92 47.18
N LEU A 4 -6.58 33.29 45.93
CA LEU A 4 -6.74 32.40 44.78
C LEU A 4 -5.69 31.28 44.86
N GLY A 5 -6.15 30.04 45.03
CA GLY A 5 -5.32 28.85 44.90
C GLY A 5 -5.04 28.57 43.43
N LEU A 6 -3.77 28.63 43.03
CA LEU A 6 -3.30 28.21 41.71
C LEU A 6 -3.20 26.67 41.70
N LEU A 7 -4.08 25.99 40.98
CA LEU A 7 -3.96 24.55 40.75
C LEU A 7 -2.90 24.31 39.65
N PRO A 8 -1.94 23.39 39.84
CA PRO A 8 -1.00 23.02 38.80
C PRO A 8 -1.72 22.21 37.71
N PHE A 9 -1.64 22.71 36.48
CA PHE A 9 -2.13 22.00 35.29
C PHE A 9 -1.19 20.82 35.03
N LEU A 10 -1.60 19.61 35.41
CA LEU A 10 -0.89 18.39 35.04
C LEU A 10 -1.11 18.17 33.54
N ALA A 11 -0.11 18.51 32.72
CA ALA A 11 -0.07 18.12 31.33
C ALA A 11 0.09 16.59 31.27
N ALA A 12 -0.97 15.88 30.90
CA ALA A 12 -0.91 14.46 30.61
C ALA A 12 -0.05 14.26 29.36
N THR A 13 1.19 13.80 29.53
CA THR A 13 2.03 13.34 28.43
C THR A 13 1.41 12.06 27.86
N HIS A 14 0.66 12.18 26.76
CA HIS A 14 0.19 11.02 26.01
C HIS A 14 1.40 10.41 25.30
N ALA A 15 1.73 9.15 25.61
CA ALA A 15 2.73 8.41 24.88
C ALA A 15 2.16 8.12 23.49
N GLN A 16 2.63 8.87 22.49
CA GLN A 16 2.22 8.68 21.11
C GLN A 16 2.77 7.35 20.60
N SER A 17 1.90 6.48 20.09
CA SER A 17 2.33 5.29 19.35
C SER A 17 3.06 5.73 18.09
N THR A 18 4.30 5.27 17.93
CA THR A 18 5.13 5.56 16.77
C THR A 18 5.38 4.28 15.98
N ALA A 19 5.21 4.35 14.65
CA ALA A 19 5.61 3.28 13.75
C ALA A 19 7.13 3.09 13.82
N SER A 20 7.58 1.84 13.86
CA SER A 20 9.00 1.52 13.85
C SER A 20 9.58 1.68 12.45
N THR A 21 10.91 1.81 12.34
CA THR A 21 11.59 1.80 11.04
C THR A 21 11.27 0.55 10.24
N PHE A 22 11.15 -0.60 10.91
CA PHE A 22 10.77 -1.86 10.26
C PHE A 22 9.37 -1.80 9.64
N ASP A 23 8.40 -1.17 10.31
CA ASP A 23 7.05 -1.03 9.76
C ASP A 23 7.05 -0.15 8.50
N ILE A 24 7.87 0.91 8.49
CA ILE A 24 8.06 1.79 7.33
C ILE A 24 8.71 1.03 6.16
N GLU A 25 9.82 0.34 6.41
CA GLU A 25 10.50 -0.48 5.39
C GLU A 25 9.59 -1.60 4.83
N LEU A 26 8.74 -2.17 5.68
CA LEU A 26 7.77 -3.18 5.27
C LEU A 26 6.72 -2.59 4.32
N VAL A 27 6.21 -1.39 4.60
CA VAL A 27 5.25 -0.71 3.73
C VAL A 27 5.88 -0.37 2.38
N GLU A 28 7.09 0.20 2.38
CA GLU A 28 7.85 0.49 1.15
C GLU A 28 8.05 -0.76 0.30
N ALA A 29 8.57 -1.84 0.90
CA ALA A 29 8.82 -3.10 0.19
C ALA A 29 7.53 -3.72 -0.39
N ASN A 30 6.38 -3.55 0.26
CA ASN A 30 5.10 -4.04 -0.24
C ASN A 30 4.60 -3.24 -1.45
N PHE A 31 4.81 -1.92 -1.47
CA PHE A 31 4.46 -1.08 -2.62
C PHE A 31 5.35 -1.38 -3.83
N GLU A 32 6.63 -1.64 -3.62
CA GLU A 32 7.55 -2.10 -4.66
C GLU A 32 7.18 -3.49 -5.19
N ALA A 33 6.93 -4.45 -4.30
CA ALA A 33 6.57 -5.82 -4.68
C ALA A 33 5.24 -5.89 -5.46
N ALA A 34 4.32 -4.97 -5.18
CA ALA A 34 3.06 -4.82 -5.91
C ALA A 34 3.19 -4.03 -7.22
N GLN A 35 4.39 -3.56 -7.57
CA GLN A 35 4.62 -2.66 -8.71
C GLN A 35 3.74 -1.41 -8.66
N LEU A 36 3.45 -0.89 -7.47
CA LEU A 36 2.84 0.43 -7.30
C LEU A 36 3.91 1.52 -7.38
N VAL A 37 5.12 1.19 -6.93
CA VAL A 37 6.35 1.94 -7.20
C VAL A 37 7.14 1.17 -8.26
N PRO A 38 7.57 1.79 -9.39
CA PRO A 38 7.36 3.19 -9.76
C PRO A 38 6.08 3.45 -10.58
N GLU A 39 5.29 2.42 -10.91
CA GLU A 39 4.25 2.52 -11.94
C GLU A 39 3.17 3.57 -11.59
N LEU A 40 2.53 3.45 -10.43
CA LEU A 40 1.49 4.39 -9.99
C LEU A 40 2.10 5.66 -9.36
N ILE A 41 3.08 5.46 -8.47
CA ILE A 41 3.77 6.51 -7.75
C ILE A 41 5.28 6.39 -8.02
N SER A 42 5.91 7.49 -8.43
CA SER A 42 7.32 7.46 -8.85
C SER A 42 8.29 7.11 -7.73
N THR A 43 7.98 7.55 -6.51
CA THR A 43 8.74 7.27 -5.29
C THR A 43 7.78 7.21 -4.11
N PHE A 44 8.15 6.47 -3.08
CA PHE A 44 7.38 6.38 -1.85
C PHE A 44 8.31 6.37 -0.64
N THR A 45 8.21 7.41 0.19
CA THR A 45 8.95 7.58 1.44
C THR A 45 7.95 7.93 2.53
N PRO A 46 7.15 6.96 3.00
CA PRO A 46 6.09 7.22 3.96
C PRO A 46 6.65 7.76 5.27
N GLU A 47 5.95 8.75 5.83
CA GLU A 47 6.24 9.27 7.17
C GLU A 47 5.50 8.49 8.27
N GLY A 48 4.57 7.62 7.90
CA GLY A 48 3.83 6.77 8.83
C GLY A 48 3.16 5.57 8.14
N VAL A 49 2.60 4.69 8.96
CA VAL A 49 1.81 3.54 8.52
C VAL A 49 0.34 3.94 8.46
N LEU A 50 -0.34 3.54 7.38
CA LEU A 50 -1.78 3.72 7.24
C LEU A 50 -2.51 2.43 7.63
N ASN A 51 -3.15 2.46 8.80
CA ASN A 51 -4.09 1.41 9.20
C ASN A 51 -5.45 1.70 8.57
N VAL A 52 -5.99 0.67 7.90
CA VAL A 52 -7.27 0.74 7.20
C VAL A 52 -8.20 -0.30 7.80
N THR A 53 -9.40 0.12 8.17
CA THR A 53 -10.39 -0.74 8.82
C THR A 53 -11.71 -0.69 8.05
N PHE A 54 -12.20 -1.85 7.62
CA PHE A 54 -13.51 -1.99 6.98
C PHE A 54 -14.48 -2.71 7.91
N GLY A 55 -15.63 -2.11 8.20
CA GLY A 55 -16.66 -2.74 9.04
C GLY A 55 -16.16 -3.18 10.43
N GLY A 56 -15.14 -2.50 10.98
CA GLY A 56 -14.50 -2.88 12.24
C GLY A 56 -13.41 -3.95 12.15
N THR A 57 -13.03 -4.38 10.94
CA THR A 57 -11.94 -5.33 10.71
C THR A 57 -10.76 -4.63 10.04
N ASP A 58 -9.60 -4.69 10.68
CA ASP A 58 -8.35 -4.17 10.11
C ASP A 58 -7.87 -5.04 8.97
N ILE A 59 -7.33 -4.41 7.93
CA ILE A 59 -6.75 -5.12 6.80
C ILE A 59 -5.22 -5.08 6.85
N SER A 60 -4.61 -6.15 6.36
CA SER A 60 -3.18 -6.18 6.08
C SER A 60 -2.89 -5.59 4.70
N ILE A 61 -1.71 -4.99 4.55
CA ILE A 61 -1.24 -4.52 3.24
C ILE A 61 -1.19 -5.68 2.23
N GLY A 62 -1.74 -5.46 1.05
CA GLY A 62 -1.84 -6.45 -0.03
C GLY A 62 -2.81 -7.59 0.23
N GLN A 63 -3.66 -7.51 1.25
CA GLN A 63 -4.65 -8.56 1.53
C GLN A 63 -5.67 -8.71 0.40
N ASN A 64 -6.01 -9.94 0.05
CA ASN A 64 -7.12 -10.23 -0.85
C ASN A 64 -8.45 -10.15 -0.09
N LEU A 65 -9.38 -9.33 -0.57
CA LEU A 65 -10.66 -9.05 0.05
C LEU A 65 -11.81 -9.29 -0.93
N THR A 66 -13.00 -9.57 -0.39
CA THR A 66 -14.23 -9.72 -1.20
C THR A 66 -14.86 -8.35 -1.42
N GLN A 67 -15.55 -8.15 -2.55
CA GLN A 67 -16.25 -6.89 -2.85
C GLN A 67 -17.20 -6.45 -1.72
N ASP A 68 -17.90 -7.40 -1.09
CA ASP A 68 -18.83 -7.11 0.01
C ASP A 68 -18.11 -6.57 1.26
N ALA A 69 -16.94 -7.12 1.59
CA ALA A 69 -16.17 -6.70 2.77
C ALA A 69 -15.67 -5.24 2.66
N VAL A 70 -15.49 -4.75 1.43
CA VAL A 70 -14.98 -3.42 1.12
C VAL A 70 -16.00 -2.57 0.35
N GLY A 71 -17.29 -2.90 0.46
CA GLY A 71 -18.35 -2.15 -0.22
C GLY A 71 -18.62 -0.77 0.40
N SER A 72 -18.29 -0.60 1.69
CA SER A 72 -18.45 0.66 2.44
C SER A 72 -17.10 1.32 2.71
N SER A 73 -17.08 2.64 2.86
CA SER A 73 -15.83 3.39 3.11
C SER A 73 -15.13 2.93 4.40
N PRO A 74 -13.79 2.84 4.40
CA PRO A 74 -13.04 2.46 5.59
C PRO A 74 -12.89 3.62 6.58
N THR A 75 -12.52 3.29 7.81
CA THR A 75 -11.88 4.26 8.72
C THR A 75 -10.37 4.18 8.56
N LEU A 76 -9.70 5.33 8.67
CA LEU A 76 -8.26 5.46 8.46
C LEU A 76 -7.57 6.00 9.73
N LEU A 77 -6.47 5.36 10.10
CA LEU A 77 -5.60 5.76 11.20
C LEU A 77 -4.16 5.85 10.70
N VAL A 78 -3.53 7.01 10.85
CA VAL A 78 -2.12 7.22 10.54
C VAL A 78 -1.30 7.07 11.81
N VAL A 79 -0.40 6.10 11.82
CA VAL A 79 0.59 5.92 12.90
C VAL A 79 1.92 6.52 12.43
N PRO A 80 2.32 7.70 12.93
CA PRO A 80 3.53 8.37 12.45
C PRO A 80 4.79 7.63 12.88
N SER A 81 5.84 7.69 12.06
CA SER A 81 7.20 7.38 12.48
C SER A 81 7.74 8.46 13.41
N SER A 82 8.86 8.19 14.10
CA SER A 82 9.54 9.18 14.94
C SER A 82 10.07 10.39 14.18
N ASN A 83 10.23 10.28 12.87
CA ASN A 83 10.80 11.32 12.01
C ASN A 83 9.73 12.05 11.18
N ALA A 84 8.44 11.76 11.39
CA ALA A 84 7.35 12.40 10.68
C ALA A 84 7.34 13.91 10.94
N THR A 85 7.30 14.69 9.86
CA THR A 85 7.26 16.16 9.90
C THR A 85 5.93 16.72 9.42
N ASP A 86 5.25 15.99 8.53
CA ASP A 86 4.01 16.42 7.89
C ASP A 86 2.77 15.76 8.52
N VAL A 87 2.92 14.91 9.52
CA VAL A 87 1.81 14.34 10.33
C VAL A 87 1.48 15.28 11.49
N SER A 88 0.41 16.07 11.35
CA SER A 88 0.01 17.10 12.31
C SER A 88 -1.48 17.43 12.19
N THR A 89 -2.13 17.72 13.31
CA THR A 89 -3.54 18.17 13.34
C THR A 89 -3.75 19.54 12.68
N SER A 90 -2.68 20.32 12.51
CA SER A 90 -2.74 21.66 11.90
C SER A 90 -2.78 21.61 10.37
N ASN A 91 -2.28 20.53 9.76
CA ASN A 91 -2.18 20.38 8.32
C ASN A 91 -3.53 19.98 7.71
N ASN A 92 -3.67 20.19 6.40
CA ASN A 92 -4.75 19.64 5.58
C ASN A 92 -4.22 18.44 4.81
N TYR A 93 -5.11 17.50 4.49
CA TYR A 93 -4.76 16.29 3.79
C TYR A 93 -5.71 16.01 2.64
N THR A 94 -5.17 15.40 1.59
CA THR A 94 -5.95 14.76 0.55
C THR A 94 -5.93 13.25 0.78
N VAL A 95 -7.11 12.65 0.83
CA VAL A 95 -7.30 11.20 0.91
C VAL A 95 -7.83 10.73 -0.42
N MET A 96 -7.30 9.62 -0.93
CA MET A 96 -7.79 9.04 -2.17
C MET A 96 -7.71 7.53 -2.18
N MET A 97 -8.63 6.91 -2.92
CA MET A 97 -8.55 5.51 -3.31
C MET A 97 -8.51 5.42 -4.83
N VAL A 98 -7.51 4.71 -5.34
CA VAL A 98 -7.22 4.57 -6.76
C VAL A 98 -7.14 3.10 -7.12
N ASP A 99 -7.86 2.69 -8.16
CA ASP A 99 -7.69 1.37 -8.78
C ASP A 99 -6.57 1.47 -9.80
N ALA A 100 -5.44 0.82 -9.48
CA ALA A 100 -4.27 0.67 -10.33
C ALA A 100 -4.28 -0.67 -11.08
N ASP A 101 -5.46 -1.26 -11.30
CA ASP A 101 -5.64 -2.50 -12.05
C ASP A 101 -4.76 -3.66 -11.52
N ILE A 102 -4.63 -4.72 -12.31
CA ILE A 102 -3.77 -5.86 -12.02
C ILE A 102 -2.28 -5.48 -12.04
N VAL A 103 -1.48 -6.25 -11.31
CA VAL A 103 -0.01 -6.14 -11.36
C VAL A 103 0.48 -6.27 -12.81
N GLY A 104 1.42 -5.42 -13.20
CA GLY A 104 2.00 -5.38 -14.56
C GLY A 104 1.32 -4.40 -15.51
N THR A 105 0.26 -3.72 -15.08
CA THR A 105 -0.34 -2.60 -15.83
C THR A 105 0.61 -1.41 -15.87
N ASP A 106 0.74 -0.81 -17.07
CA ASP A 106 1.44 0.46 -17.28
C ASP A 106 0.50 1.61 -16.91
N GLU A 107 0.66 2.10 -15.68
CA GLU A 107 -0.13 3.19 -15.10
C GLU A 107 0.19 4.56 -15.72
N GLY A 108 1.28 4.69 -16.46
CA GLY A 108 1.61 5.91 -17.22
C GLY A 108 0.86 6.01 -18.54
N ALA A 109 0.55 4.86 -19.15
CA ALA A 109 -0.18 4.77 -20.42
C ALA A 109 -1.69 4.62 -20.24
N THR A 110 -2.13 4.07 -19.12
CA THR A 110 -3.55 3.82 -18.80
C THR A 110 -4.07 4.82 -17.78
N GLY A 111 -5.36 5.13 -17.85
CA GLY A 111 -6.00 5.98 -16.83
C GLY A 111 -6.46 5.14 -15.65
N GLN A 112 -6.06 5.53 -14.44
CA GLN A 112 -6.51 4.89 -13.20
C GLN A 112 -7.97 5.20 -12.94
N THR A 113 -8.69 4.34 -12.20
CA THR A 113 -10.05 4.67 -11.74
C THR A 113 -10.02 5.32 -10.37
N ARG A 114 -10.61 6.51 -10.25
CA ARG A 114 -10.76 7.22 -8.97
C ARG A 114 -11.99 6.69 -8.23
N HIS A 115 -11.75 5.93 -7.17
CA HIS A 115 -12.83 5.39 -6.34
C HIS A 115 -13.17 6.24 -5.14
N TRP A 116 -12.24 7.09 -4.70
CA TRP A 116 -12.47 8.01 -3.59
C TRP A 116 -11.51 9.18 -3.72
N LEU A 117 -11.99 10.40 -3.48
CA LEU A 117 -11.15 11.59 -3.40
C LEU A 117 -11.77 12.60 -2.47
N VAL A 118 -11.05 12.93 -1.40
CA VAL A 118 -11.45 13.91 -0.41
C VAL A 118 -10.31 14.89 -0.22
N ASN A 119 -10.61 16.17 -0.37
CA ASN A 119 -9.67 17.26 -0.08
C ASN A 119 -10.03 17.94 1.24
N ASN A 120 -9.04 18.56 1.86
CA ASN A 120 -9.15 19.28 3.13
C ASN A 120 -9.57 18.37 4.30
N ALA A 121 -9.23 17.09 4.24
CA ALA A 121 -9.32 16.22 5.41
C ALA A 121 -8.35 16.69 6.50
N LYS A 122 -8.67 16.38 7.76
CA LYS A 122 -7.88 16.74 8.94
C LYS A 122 -7.45 15.49 9.68
N LEU A 123 -6.26 15.53 10.26
CA LEU A 123 -5.86 14.55 11.26
C LEU A 123 -6.38 14.96 12.63
N VAL A 124 -6.95 13.99 13.34
CA VAL A 124 -7.44 14.14 14.71
C VAL A 124 -6.62 13.22 15.61
N GLN A 125 -6.00 13.79 16.65
CA GLN A 125 -5.19 13.03 17.59
C GLN A 125 -6.07 12.04 18.36
N GLY A 126 -5.68 10.77 18.33
CA GLY A 126 -6.22 9.70 19.17
C GLY A 126 -5.12 9.02 19.98
N ASP A 127 -5.50 7.97 20.72
CA ASP A 127 -4.61 7.26 21.64
C ASP A 127 -3.53 6.44 20.91
N SER A 128 -3.84 5.95 19.71
CA SER A 128 -2.98 5.03 18.94
C SER A 128 -2.54 5.61 17.59
N GLY A 129 -2.59 6.94 17.44
CA GLY A 129 -2.19 7.64 16.22
C GLY A 129 -3.16 8.77 15.88
N TYR A 130 -3.22 9.12 14.60
CA TYR A 130 -4.09 10.17 14.10
C TYR A 130 -5.19 9.59 13.23
N SER A 131 -6.44 9.67 13.69
CA SER A 131 -7.57 9.31 12.85
C SER A 131 -7.78 10.36 11.77
N VAL A 132 -8.12 9.95 10.56
CA VAL A 132 -8.50 10.87 9.48
C VAL A 132 -9.95 11.32 9.70
N GLY A 133 -10.14 12.61 9.90
CA GLY A 133 -11.42 13.28 10.03
C GLY A 133 -11.79 14.06 8.77
N TYR A 134 -13.10 14.10 8.49
CA TYR A 134 -13.67 14.71 7.28
C TYR A 134 -14.50 15.97 7.56
N ASP A 135 -14.46 16.49 8.80
CA ASP A 135 -15.14 17.74 9.12
C ASP A 135 -14.52 18.92 8.37
N GLY A 136 -15.35 19.69 7.67
CA GLY A 136 -14.90 20.75 6.76
C GLY A 136 -14.20 20.26 5.48
N ALA A 137 -14.09 18.95 5.27
CA ALA A 137 -13.51 18.38 4.06
C ALA A 137 -14.52 18.42 2.89
N ILE A 138 -14.00 18.33 1.67
CA ILE A 138 -14.81 18.28 0.44
C ILE A 138 -14.62 16.90 -0.19
N SER A 139 -15.68 16.08 -0.14
CA SER A 139 -15.72 14.79 -0.85
C SER A 139 -15.94 15.05 -2.33
N ILE A 140 -14.85 15.11 -3.09
CA ILE A 140 -14.88 15.34 -4.54
C ILE A 140 -15.48 14.12 -5.23
N THR A 141 -15.01 12.92 -4.89
CA THR A 141 -15.63 11.67 -5.32
C THR A 141 -15.89 10.86 -4.08
N ASP A 142 -17.16 10.59 -3.79
CA ASP A 142 -17.57 9.75 -2.68
C ASP A 142 -17.01 8.34 -2.85
N TYR A 143 -16.81 7.65 -1.73
CA TYR A 143 -16.30 6.29 -1.75
C TYR A 143 -17.22 5.39 -2.58
N ALA A 144 -16.64 4.81 -3.63
CA ALA A 144 -17.25 3.75 -4.41
C ALA A 144 -16.43 2.47 -4.20
N GLY A 145 -17.09 1.43 -3.71
CA GLY A 145 -16.45 0.14 -3.47
C GLY A 145 -15.84 -0.47 -4.75
N PRO A 146 -14.85 -1.36 -4.59
CA PRO A 146 -14.27 -2.15 -5.68
C PRO A 146 -15.29 -2.88 -6.54
N GLY A 147 -15.07 -2.85 -7.85
CA GLY A 147 -15.92 -3.50 -8.85
C GLY A 147 -15.14 -3.97 -10.06
N PRO A 148 -14.06 -4.75 -9.91
CA PRO A 148 -13.28 -5.21 -11.04
C PRO A 148 -14.12 -6.08 -11.97
N ALA A 149 -13.79 -6.06 -13.26
CA ALA A 149 -14.50 -6.85 -14.25
C ALA A 149 -14.30 -8.36 -13.99
N ALA A 150 -15.31 -9.16 -14.28
CA ALA A 150 -15.21 -10.60 -14.08
C ALA A 150 -14.07 -11.19 -14.94
N GLY A 151 -13.12 -11.87 -14.31
CA GLY A 151 -11.98 -12.51 -14.95
C GLY A 151 -10.83 -11.57 -15.36
N SER A 152 -10.87 -10.29 -15.00
CA SER A 152 -9.75 -9.35 -15.24
C SER A 152 -8.54 -9.63 -14.36
N GLY A 153 -8.73 -10.34 -13.24
CA GLY A 153 -7.70 -10.62 -12.25
C GLY A 153 -7.87 -9.80 -10.97
N ALA A 154 -6.88 -9.85 -10.09
CA ALA A 154 -6.90 -9.14 -8.82
C ALA A 154 -6.40 -7.69 -9.02
N HIS A 155 -7.31 -6.74 -8.92
CA HIS A 155 -7.01 -5.30 -9.03
C HIS A 155 -6.42 -4.76 -7.72
N ARG A 156 -5.49 -3.82 -7.85
CA ARG A 156 -4.80 -3.15 -6.72
C ARG A 156 -5.53 -1.85 -6.36
N TYR A 157 -6.26 -1.87 -5.25
CA TYR A 157 -6.94 -0.69 -4.70
C TYR A 157 -6.03 -0.01 -3.68
N VAL A 158 -5.48 1.15 -4.05
CA VAL A 158 -4.48 1.87 -3.27
C VAL A 158 -5.13 3.05 -2.56
N ILE A 159 -5.04 3.07 -1.23
CA ILE A 159 -5.48 4.18 -0.39
C ILE A 159 -4.26 5.00 0.03
N LEU A 160 -4.31 6.30 -0.26
CA LEU A 160 -3.20 7.22 -0.08
C LEU A 160 -3.65 8.45 0.71
N VAL A 161 -2.75 8.94 1.57
CA VAL A 161 -2.93 10.19 2.34
C VAL A 161 -1.77 11.13 2.03
N TYR A 162 -2.06 12.21 1.32
CA TYR A 162 -1.09 13.26 0.99
C TYR A 162 -1.29 14.48 1.89
N THR A 163 -0.19 15.14 2.28
CA THR A 163 -0.28 16.48 2.88
C THR A 163 -0.60 17.53 1.82
N GLN A 164 -1.41 18.52 2.18
CA GLN A 164 -1.72 19.66 1.34
C GLN A 164 -0.90 20.88 1.78
N PRO A 165 0.02 21.38 0.95
CA PRO A 165 0.68 22.65 1.23
C PRO A 165 -0.28 23.82 1.08
N SER A 166 0.12 25.01 1.54
CA SER A 166 -0.68 26.24 1.39
C SER A 166 -0.94 26.64 -0.07
N THR A 167 -0.16 26.10 -1.01
CA THR A 167 -0.30 26.31 -2.46
C THR A 167 -1.28 25.33 -3.11
N PHE A 168 -1.81 24.37 -2.35
CA PHE A 168 -2.73 23.36 -2.88
C PHE A 168 -3.92 24.00 -3.60
N THR A 169 -4.17 23.56 -4.84
CA THR A 169 -5.32 24.02 -5.64
C THR A 169 -5.90 22.84 -6.43
N PRO A 170 -7.15 22.41 -6.17
CA PRO A 170 -7.76 21.33 -6.94
C PRO A 170 -8.02 21.78 -8.39
N PRO A 171 -7.86 20.90 -9.39
CA PRO A 171 -8.18 21.24 -10.78
C PRO A 171 -9.69 21.46 -10.92
N ALA A 172 -10.10 22.29 -11.88
CA ALA A 172 -11.48 22.75 -11.99
C ALA A 172 -12.51 21.60 -12.06
N ASN A 173 -12.19 20.52 -12.79
CA ASN A 173 -13.04 19.35 -12.94
C ASN A 173 -13.08 18.43 -11.69
N LEU A 174 -12.22 18.65 -10.69
CA LEU A 174 -12.17 17.91 -9.43
C LEU A 174 -12.16 18.87 -8.22
N SER A 175 -12.86 19.99 -8.35
CA SER A 175 -12.98 21.03 -7.32
C SER A 175 -14.35 21.05 -6.64
N THR A 176 -15.33 20.32 -7.18
CA THR A 176 -16.72 20.28 -6.70
C THR A 176 -17.03 18.94 -6.07
N ALA A 177 -17.85 18.96 -5.02
CA ALA A 177 -18.29 17.75 -4.33
C ALA A 177 -19.14 16.84 -5.25
N HIS A 178 -19.15 15.54 -4.94
CA HIS A 178 -19.97 14.52 -5.60
C HIS A 178 -19.73 14.40 -7.12
N THR A 179 -18.52 14.73 -7.58
CA THR A 179 -18.02 14.35 -8.90
C THR A 179 -18.04 12.82 -9.02
N PRO A 180 -18.72 12.26 -10.03
CA PRO A 180 -18.85 10.81 -10.20
C PRO A 180 -17.51 10.09 -10.29
N LEU A 181 -17.54 8.79 -9.94
CA LEU A 181 -16.44 7.87 -10.23
C LEU A 181 -16.12 7.92 -11.73
N SER A 182 -14.84 8.02 -12.05
CA SER A 182 -14.33 8.08 -13.42
C SER A 182 -12.86 7.73 -13.44
N THR A 183 -12.36 7.36 -14.61
CA THR A 183 -10.93 7.35 -14.86
C THR A 183 -10.34 8.76 -14.78
N PHE A 184 -9.08 8.84 -14.39
CA PHE A 184 -8.28 10.06 -14.35
C PHE A 184 -6.79 9.73 -14.44
N SER A 185 -5.96 10.74 -14.65
CA SER A 185 -4.52 10.62 -14.49
C SER A 185 -4.17 10.99 -13.04
N PHE A 186 -3.77 9.99 -12.26
CA PHE A 186 -3.37 10.18 -10.87
C PHE A 186 -2.15 11.11 -10.76
N SER A 187 -1.14 10.90 -11.61
CA SER A 187 0.09 11.71 -11.63
C SER A 187 -0.17 13.16 -12.01
N ASP A 188 -1.09 13.40 -12.95
CA ASP A 188 -1.53 14.76 -13.29
C ASP A 188 -2.25 15.43 -12.13
N TYR A 189 -3.10 14.69 -11.40
CA TYR A 189 -3.75 15.25 -10.22
C TYR A 189 -2.73 15.66 -9.16
N VAL A 190 -1.80 14.78 -8.80
CA VAL A 190 -0.75 15.06 -7.79
C VAL A 190 0.11 16.26 -8.20
N SER A 191 0.54 16.31 -9.47
CA SER A 191 1.39 17.40 -9.97
C SER A 191 0.66 18.73 -10.10
N GLN A 192 -0.55 18.77 -10.66
CA GLN A 192 -1.31 20.00 -10.87
C GLN A 192 -1.80 20.62 -9.55
N THR A 193 -2.15 19.79 -8.58
CA THR A 193 -2.58 20.26 -7.25
C THR A 193 -1.42 20.74 -6.40
N GLY A 194 -0.19 20.33 -6.74
CA GLY A 194 0.99 20.59 -5.92
C GLY A 194 0.90 19.90 -4.57
N LEU A 195 0.35 18.67 -4.52
CA LEU A 195 0.35 17.88 -3.28
C LEU A 195 1.78 17.70 -2.76
N GLY A 196 1.91 17.71 -1.44
CA GLY A 196 3.20 17.54 -0.76
C GLY A 196 3.58 16.07 -0.61
N ASN A 197 4.20 15.75 0.52
CA ASN A 197 4.60 14.39 0.85
C ASN A 197 3.40 13.41 0.87
N LEU A 198 3.63 12.21 0.32
CA LEU A 198 2.77 11.06 0.52
C LEU A 198 3.05 10.51 1.92
N VAL A 199 2.22 10.91 2.88
CA VAL A 199 2.44 10.68 4.31
C VAL A 199 2.33 9.21 4.66
N ALA A 200 1.30 8.54 4.15
CA ALA A 200 1.05 7.14 4.41
C ALA A 200 0.20 6.52 3.30
N GLY A 201 0.32 5.21 3.13
CA GLY A 201 -0.44 4.46 2.14
C GLY A 201 -0.66 3.01 2.56
N ASN A 202 -1.72 2.42 2.03
CA ASN A 202 -2.03 1.00 2.15
C ASN A 202 -2.73 0.56 0.86
N TYR A 203 -2.71 -0.72 0.55
CA TYR A 203 -3.47 -1.24 -0.58
C TYR A 203 -4.02 -2.63 -0.26
N PHE A 204 -5.04 -3.02 -1.00
CA PHE A 204 -5.61 -4.36 -0.95
C PHE A 204 -5.99 -4.81 -2.34
N LEU A 205 -6.27 -6.11 -2.47
CA LEU A 205 -6.60 -6.76 -3.72
C LEU A 205 -8.06 -7.17 -3.73
N VAL A 206 -8.75 -6.96 -4.85
CA VAL A 206 -10.07 -7.53 -5.09
C VAL A 206 -10.10 -8.15 -6.49
N GLU A 207 -10.64 -9.35 -6.58
CA GLU A 207 -10.90 -10.05 -7.83
C GLU A 207 -12.38 -10.38 -7.96
N ASN A 208 -12.86 -10.49 -9.19
CA ASN A 208 -14.21 -10.94 -9.50
C ASN A 208 -14.13 -12.17 -10.40
N GLY A 209 -14.54 -13.33 -9.89
CA GLY A 209 -14.44 -14.59 -10.61
C GLY A 209 -13.01 -15.11 -10.73
N VAL A 210 -12.78 -16.02 -11.67
CA VAL A 210 -11.46 -16.63 -11.92
C VAL A 210 -10.72 -15.82 -12.96
N ALA A 211 -9.50 -15.38 -12.64
CA ALA A 211 -8.63 -14.66 -13.57
C ALA A 211 -8.46 -15.42 -14.90
N THR A 212 -8.68 -14.72 -16.01
CA THR A 212 -8.49 -15.25 -17.38
C THR A 212 -7.23 -14.71 -18.04
N VAL A 213 -6.53 -13.81 -17.35
CA VAL A 213 -5.30 -13.17 -17.79
C VAL A 213 -4.11 -13.70 -16.99
N SER A 214 -2.92 -13.64 -17.58
CA SER A 214 -1.68 -13.96 -16.88
C SER A 214 -1.08 -12.68 -16.31
N VAL A 215 -0.94 -12.62 -14.98
CA VAL A 215 -0.18 -11.57 -14.29
C VAL A 215 1.30 -11.96 -14.18
N PRO A 216 2.23 -10.99 -14.16
CA PRO A 216 3.63 -11.28 -13.86
C PRO A 216 3.77 -11.84 -12.45
N SER A 217 4.78 -12.71 -12.24
CA SER A 217 5.06 -13.24 -10.91
C SER A 217 5.61 -12.14 -10.01
N THR A 218 4.95 -11.88 -8.88
CA THR A 218 5.52 -11.10 -7.78
C THR A 218 6.15 -12.03 -6.75
N THR A 219 7.16 -11.54 -6.03
CA THR A 219 7.71 -12.24 -4.86
C THR A 219 7.13 -11.63 -3.59
N PRO A 220 6.52 -12.43 -2.70
CA PRO A 220 6.08 -11.93 -1.40
C PRO A 220 7.25 -11.27 -0.65
N VAL A 221 6.96 -10.18 0.05
CA VAL A 221 7.95 -9.51 0.89
C VAL A 221 8.36 -10.44 2.03
N ASN A 222 9.64 -10.79 2.09
CA ASN A 222 10.17 -11.63 3.16
C ASN A 222 10.47 -10.76 4.39
N THR A 223 9.56 -10.79 5.35
CA THR A 223 9.66 -10.01 6.59
C THR A 223 10.86 -10.41 7.45
N ALA A 224 11.36 -11.65 7.35
CA ALA A 224 12.50 -12.12 8.13
C ALA A 224 13.84 -11.52 7.66
N THR A 225 13.98 -11.27 6.36
CA THR A 225 15.18 -10.61 5.80
C THR A 225 15.20 -9.11 6.12
N LEU A 226 14.03 -8.46 6.15
CA LEU A 226 13.88 -7.07 6.59
C LEU A 226 14.17 -6.92 8.10
N ALA A 227 13.70 -7.86 8.93
CA ALA A 227 13.98 -7.86 10.36
C ALA A 227 15.49 -8.08 10.64
N THR A 228 16.16 -8.91 9.84
CA THR A 228 17.60 -9.13 9.97
C THR A 228 18.39 -7.88 9.56
N ALA A 229 18.03 -7.21 8.46
CA ALA A 229 18.68 -5.99 8.01
C ALA A 229 18.57 -4.85 9.05
N SER A 230 17.37 -4.66 9.61
CA SER A 230 17.10 -3.65 10.65
C SER A 230 17.86 -3.94 11.96
N THR A 231 18.09 -5.20 12.34
CA THR A 231 18.93 -5.55 13.51
C THR A 231 20.45 -5.38 13.26
N THR A 232 20.93 -5.54 12.02
CA THR A 232 22.36 -5.38 11.71
C THR A 232 22.85 -3.94 11.67
N SER A 233 21.96 -2.96 11.50
CA SER A 233 22.28 -1.52 11.57
C SER A 233 22.58 -1.03 13.00
N GLY A 234 22.49 -1.91 14.01
CA GLY A 234 22.70 -1.59 15.43
C GLY A 234 23.96 -2.18 16.10
N SER A 235 24.96 -2.68 15.37
CA SER A 235 26.18 -3.23 15.99
C SER A 235 27.41 -2.34 15.80
N SER A 236 27.76 -1.67 16.90
CA SER A 236 29.00 -0.93 17.16
C SER A 236 30.29 -1.63 16.74
N SER A 237 31.21 -0.84 16.19
CA SER A 237 32.59 -1.17 15.86
C SER A 237 33.39 -1.82 17.00
N PRO A 238 34.37 -2.68 16.69
CA PRO A 238 35.60 -2.72 17.45
C PRO A 238 36.72 -2.02 16.66
N SER A 239 37.38 -1.11 17.35
CA SER A 239 38.67 -0.50 17.03
C SER A 239 39.75 -1.54 16.71
N GLY A 240 40.47 -1.34 15.61
CA GLY A 240 41.65 -2.12 15.25
C GLY A 240 42.64 -1.28 14.44
N THR A 241 43.76 -0.96 15.07
CA THR A 241 44.79 -0.01 14.62
C THR A 241 45.73 -0.58 13.54
N SER A 242 46.22 0.32 12.69
CA SER A 242 47.53 0.31 11.99
C SER A 242 47.81 -0.70 10.87
N SER A 243 47.99 -0.17 9.65
CA SER A 243 49.29 -0.08 8.94
C SER A 243 49.11 -0.17 7.42
N ALA A 244 49.42 0.91 6.71
CA ALA A 244 49.76 0.87 5.29
C ALA A 244 51.20 0.32 5.14
N PRO A 245 51.58 -0.22 3.96
CA PRO A 245 52.06 0.68 2.93
C PRO A 245 51.68 0.34 1.48
N SER A 246 51.80 1.39 0.68
CA SER A 246 51.81 1.48 -0.77
C SER A 246 52.68 0.43 -1.48
N GLY A 247 52.18 -0.10 -2.59
CA GLY A 247 52.89 -1.02 -3.47
C GLY A 247 52.27 -1.06 -4.86
N SER A 248 52.95 -0.42 -5.78
CA SER A 248 52.58 -0.12 -7.17
C SER A 248 52.61 -1.31 -8.16
N LYS A 249 51.96 -1.08 -9.30
CA LYS A 249 52.28 -1.53 -10.68
C LYS A 249 51.55 -2.75 -11.30
N THR A 250 50.99 -2.43 -12.47
CA THR A 250 51.10 -3.11 -13.79
C THR A 250 50.23 -4.32 -14.14
N SER A 251 49.43 -4.06 -15.18
CA SER A 251 49.37 -4.76 -16.48
C SER A 251 48.60 -6.09 -16.61
N SER A 252 47.54 -5.97 -17.44
CA SER A 252 47.27 -6.74 -18.66
C SER A 252 46.87 -8.21 -18.60
N ALA A 253 45.65 -8.42 -19.11
CA ALA A 253 45.31 -9.31 -20.22
C ALA A 253 45.12 -10.82 -19.98
N SER A 254 43.87 -11.20 -20.22
CA SER A 254 43.40 -12.21 -21.19
C SER A 254 43.20 -13.68 -20.78
N SER A 255 42.04 -14.15 -21.26
CA SER A 255 41.70 -15.49 -21.79
C SER A 255 41.33 -16.62 -20.82
N SER A 256 40.03 -16.95 -20.86
CA SER A 256 39.42 -18.30 -20.79
C SER A 256 40.19 -19.33 -21.66
N PRO A 257 40.03 -20.67 -21.53
CA PRO A 257 38.73 -21.36 -21.64
C PRO A 257 38.54 -22.69 -20.86
N SER A 258 37.25 -23.10 -20.81
CA SER A 258 36.72 -24.47 -20.89
C SER A 258 37.27 -25.61 -20.01
N SER A 259 36.39 -26.29 -19.27
CA SER A 259 35.83 -27.61 -19.65
C SER A 259 35.10 -28.30 -18.48
N SER A 260 33.84 -28.68 -18.73
CA SER A 260 33.15 -29.78 -18.05
C SER A 260 33.70 -31.12 -18.60
N PRO A 261 33.49 -32.30 -17.96
CA PRO A 261 32.16 -32.91 -17.98
C PRO A 261 31.81 -33.90 -16.83
N SER A 262 30.54 -34.33 -16.89
CA SER A 262 30.04 -35.68 -16.55
C SER A 262 29.67 -36.05 -15.11
N GLY A 263 28.36 -36.26 -14.92
CA GLY A 263 27.85 -37.60 -14.65
C GLY A 263 27.09 -37.79 -13.33
N ALA A 264 25.76 -37.98 -13.43
CA ALA A 264 25.11 -39.27 -13.13
C ALA A 264 23.58 -39.12 -13.08
N ALA A 265 22.91 -39.94 -13.88
CA ALA A 265 21.48 -40.15 -13.90
C ALA A 265 21.03 -41.08 -12.76
N ILE A 266 19.81 -40.88 -12.26
CA ILE A 266 19.06 -41.92 -11.57
C ILE A 266 17.67 -41.99 -12.22
N LYS A 267 17.39 -43.12 -12.85
CA LYS A 267 16.07 -43.55 -13.31
C LYS A 267 15.32 -44.17 -12.13
N GLN A 268 14.02 -43.87 -11.99
CA GLN A 268 13.08 -44.89 -11.51
C GLN A 268 11.70 -44.68 -12.15
N THR A 269 11.17 -45.78 -12.66
CA THR A 269 9.92 -45.89 -13.42
C THR A 269 8.96 -46.79 -12.63
N ILE A 270 7.66 -46.56 -12.87
CA ILE A 270 6.48 -47.45 -12.81
C ILE A 270 5.59 -47.29 -11.57
N GLY A 271 4.34 -46.90 -11.84
CA GLY A 271 3.22 -46.88 -10.89
C GLY A 271 1.88 -46.51 -11.56
N MET A 272 1.40 -47.40 -12.42
CA MET A 272 0.08 -47.47 -13.09
C MET A 272 -1.13 -47.10 -12.20
N GLY A 273 -2.14 -46.42 -12.75
CA GLY A 273 -3.47 -46.30 -12.11
C GLY A 273 -4.41 -45.28 -12.75
N ALA A 274 -5.16 -45.69 -13.77
CA ALA A 274 -6.27 -44.94 -14.35
C ALA A 274 -7.61 -45.44 -13.80
N ILE A 275 -8.51 -44.54 -13.38
CA ILE A 275 -9.96 -44.80 -13.23
C ILE A 275 -10.67 -43.44 -13.42
N SER A 276 -11.23 -43.18 -14.61
CA SER A 276 -12.65 -43.27 -14.98
C SER A 276 -13.56 -42.20 -14.35
N GLY A 277 -14.28 -41.50 -15.23
CA GLY A 277 -15.09 -40.33 -14.89
C GLY A 277 -16.50 -40.62 -14.40
N ALA A 278 -17.22 -39.54 -14.12
CA ALA A 278 -18.67 -39.51 -14.09
C ALA A 278 -19.16 -38.08 -14.31
N VAL A 279 -19.82 -37.91 -15.45
CA VAL A 279 -20.72 -36.80 -15.79
C VAL A 279 -21.92 -36.84 -14.83
N GLY A 280 -22.29 -35.70 -14.26
CA GLY A 280 -23.49 -35.54 -13.43
C GLY A 280 -24.23 -34.26 -13.79
N ILE A 281 -25.16 -34.37 -14.75
CA ILE A 281 -26.20 -33.39 -15.04
C ILE A 281 -27.37 -33.64 -14.09
N VAL A 282 -27.77 -32.66 -13.29
CA VAL A 282 -29.10 -32.59 -12.64
C VAL A 282 -29.51 -31.11 -12.57
N LEU A 283 -30.29 -30.64 -13.55
CA LEU A 283 -31.75 -30.42 -13.50
C LEU A 283 -32.23 -29.32 -12.55
N ALA A 284 -32.76 -28.27 -13.18
CA ALA A 284 -33.49 -27.16 -12.57
C ALA A 284 -34.76 -27.62 -11.86
N VAL A 285 -35.10 -26.96 -10.75
CA VAL A 285 -36.48 -26.85 -10.26
C VAL A 285 -36.79 -25.37 -10.08
N VAL A 286 -37.66 -24.89 -10.96
CA VAL A 286 -38.44 -23.67 -10.81
C VAL A 286 -39.51 -23.94 -9.75
N ALA A 287 -39.59 -23.11 -8.72
CA ALA A 287 -40.76 -23.02 -7.86
C ALA A 287 -41.18 -21.54 -7.75
N ALA A 288 -42.21 -21.21 -8.51
CA ALA A 288 -43.01 -20.02 -8.33
C ALA A 288 -43.82 -20.14 -7.03
N GLY A 289 -43.89 -19.07 -6.25
CA GLY A 289 -44.77 -18.95 -5.09
C GLY A 289 -45.34 -17.54 -5.03
N LEU A 290 -46.50 -17.34 -5.67
CA LEU A 290 -47.40 -16.21 -5.43
C LEU A 290 -48.11 -16.39 -4.09
N GLY A 291 -48.30 -15.28 -3.38
CA GLY A 291 -49.56 -14.97 -2.67
C GLY A 291 -49.62 -15.26 -1.17
N LEU A 292 -49.35 -14.24 -0.35
CA LEU A 292 -50.35 -13.43 0.38
C LEU A 292 -49.66 -12.29 1.14
#